data_AF-A0A914GF13-F1
#
_entry.id   AF-A0A914GF13-F1
#
_cell.length_a   1.000
_cell.length_b   1.000
_cell.length_c   1.000
_cell.angle_alpha   90.00
_cell.angle_beta   90.00
_cell.angle_gamma   90.00
#
_symmetry.space_group_name_H-M   'P 1'
#
loop_
_entity.id
_entity.type
_entity.pdbx_description
1 polymer ?
#
loop_
_entity_poly.entity_id
_entity_poly.type
_entity_poly.pdbx_seq_one_letter_code
_entity_poly.pdbx_strand_id
1 'polypeptide(L)' 'MCGNVMDLFLDRERRRFVKIVQKSYHPFIEVSILSNWFQFSSEKEFAEYMKAQGIELHVGAKTEPKKWQLKA' A
#
# COMPACT_ATOMS: atom_id res chain seq x y z
N MET A 1 -26.50 -0.80 4.55
CA MET A 1 -26.05 -0.22 3.26
C MET A 1 -25.37 1.12 3.54
N CYS A 2 -24.04 1.11 3.77
CA CYS A 2 -23.19 2.30 3.87
C CYS A 2 -21.85 2.12 3.11
N GLY A 3 -21.73 1.08 2.27
CA GLY A 3 -20.48 0.72 1.59
C GLY A 3 -19.93 1.86 0.73
N ASN A 4 -20.79 2.43 -0.13
CA ASN A 4 -20.39 3.46 -1.10
C ASN A 4 -19.87 4.76 -0.45
N VAL A 5 -20.27 5.06 0.79
CA VAL A 5 -19.76 6.25 1.51
C VAL A 5 -18.41 5.97 2.14
N MET A 6 -18.19 4.73 2.62
CA MET A 6 -16.91 4.30 3.17
C MET A 6 -15.83 4.15 2.10
N ASP A 7 -16.20 3.81 0.87
CA ASP A 7 -15.27 3.70 -0.26
C ASP A 7 -14.54 5.03 -0.55
N LEU A 8 -15.19 6.17 -0.31
CA LEU A 8 -14.58 7.50 -0.44
C LEU A 8 -13.42 7.74 0.55
N PHE A 9 -13.41 7.03 1.68
CA PHE A 9 -12.38 7.15 2.70
C PHE A 9 -11.26 6.12 2.54
N LEU A 10 -11.48 5.03 1.79
CA LEU A 10 -10.50 3.98 1.58
C LEU A 10 -9.19 4.53 1.03
N ASP A 11 -9.22 5.43 0.04
CA ASP A 11 -7.99 6.02 -0.51
C ASP A 11 -7.23 6.86 0.52
N ARG A 12 -7.94 7.61 1.37
CA ARG A 12 -7.34 8.42 2.42
C ARG A 12 -6.71 7.53 3.49
N GLU A 13 -7.38 6.46 3.87
CA GLU A 13 -6.88 5.49 4.86
C GLU A 13 -5.69 4.71 4.32
N ARG A 14 -5.73 4.24 3.08
CA ARG A 14 -4.62 3.57 2.40
C ARG A 14 -3.38 4.45 2.36
N ARG A 15 -3.50 5.73 1.98
CA ARG A 15 -2.38 6.70 2.05
C ARG A 15 -1.85 6.90 3.46
N ARG A 16 -2.73 6.95 4.47
CA ARG A 16 -2.33 7.08 5.88
C ARG A 16 -1.57 5.83 6.35
N PHE A 17 -2.03 4.65 5.95
CA PHE A 17 -1.39 3.39 6.27
C PHE A 17 -0.01 3.28 5.62
N VAL A 18 0.16 3.67 4.34
CA VAL A 18 1.49 3.75 3.69
C VAL A 18 2.44 4.62 4.52
N LYS A 19 2.00 5.79 4.99
CA LYS A 19 2.82 6.68 5.84
C LYS A 19 3.19 6.05 7.19
N ILE A 20 2.30 5.24 7.77
CA ILE A 20 2.59 4.52 9.02
C ILE A 20 3.59 3.39 8.77
N VAL A 21 3.42 2.62 7.70
CA VAL A 21 4.34 1.55 7.30
C VAL A 21 5.72 2.11 6.92
N GLN A 22 5.80 3.30 6.35
CA GLN A 22 7.07 3.99 6.13
C GLN A 22 7.76 4.40 7.43
N LYS A 23 6.99 4.77 8.46
CA LYS A 23 7.50 5.15 9.79
C LYS A 23 7.80 3.94 10.67
N SER A 24 7.25 2.77 10.37
CA SER A 24 7.49 1.57 11.17
C SER A 24 8.91 1.03 10.95
N TYR A 25 9.48 0.42 11.99
CA TYR A 25 10.87 -0.02 12.00
C TYR A 25 11.03 -1.39 11.33
N HIS A 26 10.67 -1.48 10.05
CA HIS A 26 10.87 -2.69 9.25
C HIS A 26 11.85 -2.44 8.10
N PRO A 27 13.00 -3.14 8.09
CA PRO A 27 13.99 -2.97 7.03
C PRO A 27 13.46 -3.51 5.69
N PHE A 28 12.69 -4.60 5.70
CA PHE A 28 12.10 -5.21 4.51
C PHE A 28 10.72 -5.78 4.82
N ILE A 29 9.76 -5.59 3.90
CA ILE A 29 8.42 -6.19 3.97
C ILE A 29 8.11 -6.85 2.63
N GLU A 30 7.60 -8.07 2.67
CA GLU A 30 7.13 -8.78 1.48
C GLU A 30 5.81 -8.18 0.97
N VAL A 31 5.68 -8.07 -0.36
CA VAL A 31 4.49 -7.52 -1.01
C VAL A 31 3.23 -8.33 -0.69
N SER A 32 3.35 -9.63 -0.45
CA SER A 32 2.27 -10.53 -0.01
C SER A 32 1.68 -10.15 1.36
N ILE A 33 2.52 -9.68 2.28
CA ILE A 33 2.08 -9.23 3.61
C ILE A 33 1.37 -7.87 3.48
N LEU A 34 1.90 -6.99 2.65
CA LEU A 34 1.30 -5.68 2.39
C LEU A 34 -0.05 -5.82 1.69
N SER A 35 -0.18 -6.66 0.65
CA SER A 35 -1.46 -6.87 -0.04
C SER A 35 -2.54 -7.36 0.92
N ASN A 36 -2.18 -8.27 1.84
CA ASN A 36 -3.07 -8.74 2.91
C ASN A 36 -3.47 -7.61 3.89
N TRP A 37 -2.53 -6.76 4.31
CA TRP A 37 -2.82 -5.64 5.21
C TRP A 37 -3.70 -4.56 4.57
N PHE A 38 -3.52 -4.32 3.27
CA PHE A 38 -4.32 -3.39 2.50
C PHE A 38 -5.65 -3.99 1.99
N GLN A 39 -5.90 -5.26 2.30
CA GLN A 39 -7.08 -6.02 1.91
C GLN A 39 -7.35 -6.00 0.40
N PHE A 40 -6.28 -6.06 -0.41
CA PHE A 40 -6.43 -6.26 -1.85
C PHE A 40 -6.62 -7.74 -2.17
N SER A 41 -7.50 -8.03 -3.13
CA SER A 41 -7.74 -9.38 -3.66
C SER A 41 -6.52 -9.96 -4.39
N SER A 42 -5.68 -9.10 -4.96
CA SER A 42 -4.50 -9.51 -5.73
C SER A 42 -3.28 -8.65 -5.41
N GLU A 43 -2.10 -9.28 -5.37
CA GLU A 43 -0.81 -8.56 -5.33
C GLU A 43 -0.62 -7.65 -6.56
N LYS A 44 -1.25 -7.99 -7.69
CA LYS A 44 -1.19 -7.17 -8.92
C LYS A 44 -1.94 -5.86 -8.74
N GLU A 45 -3.15 -5.90 -8.17
CA GLU A 45 -3.96 -4.71 -7.90
C GLU A 45 -3.26 -3.78 -6.89
N PHE A 46 -2.62 -4.36 -5.88
CA PHE A 46 -1.82 -3.60 -4.93
C PHE A 46 -0.59 -2.95 -5.60
N ALA A 47 0.12 -3.69 -6.46
CA ALA A 47 1.25 -3.15 -7.21
C ALA A 47 0.83 -2.01 -8.16
N GLU A 48 -0.32 -2.13 -8.81
CA GLU A 48 -0.90 -1.07 -9.66
C GLU A 48 -1.28 0.17 -8.85
N TYR A 49 -1.91 -0.02 -7.68
CA TYR A 49 -2.22 1.07 -6.77
C TYR A 49 -0.96 1.81 -6.30
N MET A 50 0.06 1.06 -5.89
CA MET A 50 1.33 1.63 -5.42
C MET A 50 2.10 2.32 -6.56
N LYS A 51 2.03 1.77 -7.79
CA LYS A 51 2.55 2.41 -8.99
C LYS A 51 1.87 3.75 -9.28
N ALA A 52 0.55 3.83 -9.10
CA ALA A 52 -0.19 5.09 -9.22
C ALA A 52 0.24 6.13 -8.16
N GLN A 53 0.67 5.68 -6.98
CA GLN A 53 1.25 6.55 -5.94
C GLN A 53 2.73 6.91 -6.18
N GLY A 54 3.36 6.36 -7.24
CA GLY A 54 4.76 6.61 -7.60
C GLY A 54 5.77 5.61 -7.02
N ILE A 55 5.31 4.47 -6.50
CA ILE A 55 6.16 3.44 -5.90
C ILE A 55 6.13 2.19 -6.79
N GLU A 56 7.27 1.84 -7.38
CA GLU A 56 7.39 0.61 -8.16
C GLU A 56 7.62 -0.59 -7.23
N LEU A 57 6.63 -1.48 -7.15
CA LEU A 57 6.71 -2.75 -6.43
C LEU A 57 6.68 -3.91 -7.43
N HIS A 58 7.58 -4.87 -7.25
CA HIS A 58 7.56 -6.12 -8.00
C HIS A 58 6.84 -7.22 -7.19
N VAL A 59 5.98 -7.99 -7.86
CA VAL A 59 5.25 -9.12 -7.28
C VAL A 59 6.25 -10.13 -6.71
N GLY A 60 6.04 -10.57 -5.46
CA GLY A 60 6.97 -11.47 -4.75
C GLY A 60 8.30 -10.86 -4.27
N ALA A 61 8.54 -9.56 -4.49
CA ALA A 61 9.75 -8.90 -4.02
C ALA A 61 9.64 -8.44 -2.55
N LYS A 62 10.81 -8.31 -1.91
CA LYS A 62 10.94 -7.60 -0.63
C LYS A 62 11.10 -6.12 -0.92
N THR A 63 10.34 -5.30 -0.21
CA THR A 63 10.28 -3.86 -0.44
C THR A 63 10.73 -3.14 0.82
N GLU A 64 11.43 -2.02 0.65
CA GLU A 64 11.91 -1.19 1.76
C GLU A 64 10.98 0.02 1.94
N PRO A 65 10.10 0.03 2.96
CA PRO A 65 9.11 1.09 3.13
C PRO A 65 9.73 2.48 3.32
N LYS A 66 10.95 2.55 3.86
CA LYS A 66 11.68 3.81 4.09
C LYS A 66 12.01 4.56 2.80
N LYS A 67 12.16 3.85 1.67
CA LYS A 67 12.49 4.43 0.36
C LYS A 67 11.27 4.97 -0.40
N TRP A 68 10.07 4.76 0.12
CA TRP A 68 8.84 5.20 -0.55
C TRP A 68 8.68 6.73 -0.49
N GLN A 69 8.54 7.37 -1.65
CA GLN A 69 8.16 8.78 -1.75
C GLN A 69 6.78 8.85 -2.40
N LEU A 70 5.75 9.11 -1.59
CA LEU A 70 4.41 9.35 -2.09
C LEU A 70 4.40 10.66 -2.90
N LYS A 71 3.85 10.63 -4.11
CA LYS A 71 3.53 11.86 -4.85
C LYS A 71 2.48 12.67 -4.07
N ALA A 72 2.69 13.99 -4.01
CA ALA A 72 1.83 14.94 -3.29
C ALA A 72 0.40 14.95 -3.83
#